data_AF-A0A9P0J4Q2-F1
#
_entry.id   AF-A0A9P0J4Q2-F1
#
_cell.length_a   1.000
_cell.length_b   1.000
_cell.length_c   1.000
_cell.angle_alpha   90.00
_cell.angle_beta   90.00
_cell.angle_gamma   90.00
#
_symmetry.space_group_name_H-M   'P 1'
#
loop_
_entity.id
_entity.type
_entity.pdbx_description
1 polymer ?
#
loop_
_entity_poly.entity_id
_entity_poly.type
_entity_poly.pdbx_seq_one_letter_code
_entity_poly.pdbx_strand_id
1 'polypeptide(L)'
;MNQNGFSTGEEDSRGPLDKICCLQEDGFRCQRQAGNASYSKKIRNTVRQLKLHLDAVARHIYICDHHKNMIQSARTLKPSSQDETPEVDFSQLQMNTLRRYKRHFKVATKPSMNKAQMAEALLNHFKTISVNEKEALTFFIYTIKTNGNKLDQKNGNNNSDTPS
;
A
#
# COMPACT_ATOMS: atom_id res chain seq x y z
N MET A 1 -69.59 13.85 12.46
CA MET A 1 -68.27 13.31 12.85
C MET A 1 -68.06 11.99 12.11
N ASN A 2 -67.18 11.96 11.11
CA ASN A 2 -66.86 10.73 10.37
C ASN A 2 -65.71 10.02 11.06
N GLN A 3 -65.95 8.77 11.45
CA GLN A 3 -64.96 7.89 12.07
C GLN A 3 -64.06 7.27 11.00
N ASN A 4 -62.77 7.24 11.34
CA ASN A 4 -61.64 6.76 10.56
C ASN A 4 -61.80 5.30 10.16
N GLY A 5 -62.03 5.06 8.87
CA GLY A 5 -61.75 3.79 8.21
C GLY A 5 -60.25 3.69 7.91
N PHE A 6 -59.58 2.80 8.62
CA PHE A 6 -58.19 2.41 8.45
C PHE A 6 -58.00 1.81 7.04
N SER A 7 -57.24 2.50 6.19
CA SER A 7 -56.67 1.94 4.95
C SER A 7 -55.32 2.59 4.74
N THR A 8 -54.30 2.01 5.34
CA THR A 8 -52.91 2.26 4.95
C THR A 8 -52.41 0.97 4.34
N GLY A 9 -52.25 1.00 3.03
CA GLY A 9 -51.96 -0.14 2.18
C GLY A 9 -50.81 -1.00 2.69
N GLU A 10 -51.10 -2.28 2.77
CA GLU A 10 -50.10 -3.33 2.67
C GLU A 10 -49.58 -3.36 1.22
N GLU A 11 -48.63 -2.49 0.88
CA GLU A 11 -47.91 -2.61 -0.38
C GLU A 11 -46.39 -2.48 -0.15
N ASP A 12 -45.77 -3.65 -0.22
CA ASP A 12 -44.45 -3.92 -0.76
C ASP A 12 -43.23 -4.00 0.19
N SER A 13 -43.28 -5.01 1.06
CA SER A 13 -42.09 -5.63 1.68
C SER A 13 -41.33 -6.58 0.73
N ARG A 14 -41.53 -6.48 -0.60
CA ARG A 14 -40.71 -7.18 -1.59
C ARG A 14 -39.66 -6.18 -2.09
N GLY A 15 -38.39 -6.55 -2.02
CA GLY A 15 -37.30 -5.70 -2.55
C GLY A 15 -37.59 -5.29 -4.00
N PRO A 16 -36.97 -4.23 -4.51
CA PRO A 16 -37.32 -3.71 -5.82
C PRO A 16 -36.78 -4.61 -6.94
N LEU A 17 -37.57 -5.63 -7.31
CA LEU A 17 -37.19 -6.71 -8.24
C LEU A 17 -36.82 -6.21 -9.65
N ASP A 18 -37.22 -5.00 -10.04
CA ASP A 18 -36.95 -4.41 -11.36
C ASP A 18 -36.06 -3.15 -11.34
N LYS A 19 -35.44 -2.80 -10.21
CA LYS A 19 -34.58 -1.60 -10.14
C LYS A 19 -33.14 -1.93 -10.54
N ILE A 20 -32.54 -1.05 -11.34
CA ILE A 20 -31.14 -1.14 -11.77
C ILE A 20 -30.27 -0.29 -10.84
N CYS A 21 -29.13 -0.83 -10.41
CA CYS A 21 -28.19 -0.21 -9.47
C CYS A 21 -28.05 1.32 -9.64
N CYS A 22 -28.09 2.06 -8.53
CA CYS A 22 -28.00 3.53 -8.53
C CYS A 22 -26.58 4.09 -8.67
N LEU A 23 -25.56 3.25 -8.88
CA LEU A 23 -24.17 3.68 -8.98
C LEU A 23 -23.71 3.73 -10.43
N GLN A 24 -22.80 4.64 -10.72
CA GLN A 24 -22.11 4.76 -12.00
C GLN A 24 -20.59 4.61 -11.82
N GLU A 25 -19.93 4.04 -12.82
CA GLU A 25 -18.48 3.82 -12.90
C GLU A 25 -17.99 4.51 -14.18
N ASP A 26 -16.99 5.40 -14.06
CA ASP A 26 -16.43 6.19 -15.18
C ASP A 26 -17.49 6.91 -16.05
N GLY A 27 -18.58 7.35 -15.42
CA GLY A 27 -19.67 8.06 -16.10
C GLY A 27 -20.74 7.15 -16.72
N PHE A 28 -20.59 5.84 -16.66
CA PHE A 28 -21.58 4.87 -17.12
C PHE A 28 -22.41 4.33 -15.97
N ARG A 29 -23.74 4.45 -16.08
CA ARG A 29 -24.65 3.84 -15.11
C ARG A 29 -24.50 2.32 -15.14
N CYS A 30 -24.34 1.73 -13.95
CA CYS A 30 -24.33 0.29 -13.80
C CYS A 30 -25.65 -0.31 -14.28
N GLN A 31 -25.59 -1.36 -15.10
CA GLN A 31 -26.77 -2.04 -15.65
C GLN A 31 -27.18 -3.29 -14.87
N ARG A 32 -26.55 -3.55 -13.72
CA ARG A 32 -26.86 -4.73 -12.88
C ARG A 32 -28.11 -4.46 -12.04
N GLN A 33 -28.92 -5.50 -11.83
CA GLN A 33 -30.07 -5.46 -10.92
C GLN A 33 -29.64 -5.06 -9.51
N ALA A 34 -30.39 -4.15 -8.90
CA ALA A 34 -30.18 -3.72 -7.54
C ALA A 34 -30.62 -4.83 -6.57
N GLY A 35 -29.81 -5.08 -5.54
CA GLY A 35 -30.17 -5.98 -4.46
C GLY A 35 -30.80 -5.24 -3.28
N ASN A 36 -30.81 -5.88 -2.12
CA ASN A 36 -31.36 -5.31 -0.89
C ASN A 36 -30.43 -4.27 -0.22
N ALA A 37 -29.17 -4.17 -0.67
CA ALA A 37 -28.22 -3.20 -0.14
C ALA A 37 -28.51 -1.80 -0.70
N SER A 38 -28.30 -0.77 0.12
CA SER A 38 -28.56 0.62 -0.24
C SER A 38 -27.38 1.54 0.04
N TYR A 39 -27.26 2.56 -0.79
CA TYR A 39 -26.34 3.66 -0.61
C TYR A 39 -26.74 4.50 0.60
N SER A 40 -25.81 4.64 1.54
CA SER A 40 -25.98 5.41 2.78
C SER A 40 -24.78 6.32 3.02
N LYS A 41 -24.93 7.31 3.92
CA LYS A 41 -23.83 8.21 4.33
C LYS A 41 -22.59 7.44 4.79
N LYS A 42 -22.75 6.23 5.35
CA LYS A 42 -21.66 5.38 5.82
C LYS A 42 -20.76 4.87 4.69
N ILE A 43 -21.30 4.59 3.50
CA ILE A 43 -20.51 4.05 2.37
C ILE A 43 -20.00 5.15 1.42
N ARG A 44 -20.42 6.41 1.61
CA ARG A 44 -20.08 7.55 0.74
C ARG A 44 -18.58 7.67 0.46
N ASN A 45 -17.74 7.57 1.50
CA ASN A 45 -16.30 7.74 1.34
C ASN A 45 -15.67 6.57 0.59
N THR A 46 -16.07 5.34 0.91
CA THR A 46 -15.61 4.13 0.20
C THR A 46 -16.02 4.14 -1.27
N VAL A 47 -17.25 4.56 -1.57
CA VAL A 47 -17.77 4.71 -2.93
C VAL A 47 -16.91 5.70 -3.73
N ARG A 48 -16.57 6.86 -3.14
CA ARG A 48 -15.66 7.84 -3.76
C ARG A 48 -14.24 7.29 -3.96
N GLN A 49 -13.71 6.54 -3.01
CA GLN A 49 -12.39 5.91 -3.12
C GLN A 49 -12.33 4.90 -4.28
N LEU A 50 -13.43 4.21 -4.54
CA LEU A 50 -13.59 3.28 -5.66
C LEU A 50 -13.94 3.97 -6.99
N LYS A 51 -13.91 5.31 -7.07
CA LYS A 51 -14.32 6.11 -8.24
C LYS A 51 -15.76 5.83 -8.71
N LEU A 52 -16.60 5.36 -7.80
CA LEU A 52 -18.02 5.18 -8.03
C LEU A 52 -18.78 6.44 -7.64
N HIS A 53 -19.87 6.73 -8.34
CA HIS A 53 -20.72 7.89 -8.07
C HIS A 53 -22.18 7.48 -7.99
N LEU A 54 -22.99 8.25 -7.26
CA LEU A 54 -24.44 8.09 -7.26
C LEU A 54 -24.99 8.73 -8.53
N ASP A 55 -25.76 7.98 -9.31
CA ASP A 55 -26.47 8.50 -10.48
C ASP A 55 -27.61 9.42 -10.02
N ALA A 56 -27.56 10.69 -10.43
CA ALA A 56 -28.56 11.69 -10.09
C ALA A 56 -29.95 11.39 -10.70
N VAL A 57 -30.01 10.61 -11.78
CA VAL A 57 -31.25 10.21 -12.46
C VAL A 57 -31.91 9.02 -11.76
N ALA A 58 -31.17 8.27 -10.92
CA ALA A 58 -31.71 7.14 -10.18
C ALA A 58 -32.72 7.61 -9.12
N ARG A 59 -33.99 7.23 -9.28
CA ARG A 59 -35.08 7.50 -8.30
C ARG A 59 -35.01 6.60 -7.05
N HIS A 60 -33.86 5.96 -6.79
CA HIS A 60 -33.64 5.09 -5.64
C HIS A 60 -32.17 5.03 -5.25
N ILE A 61 -31.91 4.47 -4.07
CA ILE A 61 -30.56 4.34 -3.49
C ILE A 61 -30.04 2.91 -3.45
N TYR A 62 -30.76 1.92 -3.98
CA TYR A 62 -30.31 0.52 -3.99
C TYR A 62 -29.13 0.22 -4.92
N ILE A 63 -28.24 -0.65 -4.47
CA ILE A 63 -27.01 -1.06 -5.18
C ILE A 63 -27.04 -2.56 -5.50
N CYS A 64 -26.37 -2.97 -6.58
CA CYS A 64 -26.24 -4.38 -6.94
C CYS A 64 -25.27 -5.13 -6.00
N ASP A 65 -25.35 -6.46 -5.96
CA ASP A 65 -24.46 -7.28 -5.13
C ASP A 65 -22.98 -7.15 -5.52
N HIS A 66 -22.70 -6.89 -6.80
CA HIS A 66 -21.35 -6.59 -7.26
C HIS A 66 -20.75 -5.37 -6.54
N HIS A 67 -21.46 -4.23 -6.57
CA HIS A 67 -20.99 -3.02 -5.89
C HIS A 67 -21.03 -3.14 -4.38
N LYS A 68 -22.01 -3.86 -3.82
CA LYS A 68 -22.02 -4.21 -2.40
C LYS A 68 -20.74 -4.93 -2.01
N ASN A 69 -20.34 -5.96 -2.76
CA ASN A 69 -19.13 -6.73 -2.48
C ASN A 69 -17.88 -5.86 -2.66
N MET A 70 -17.78 -5.06 -3.72
CA MET A 70 -16.66 -4.11 -3.89
C MET A 70 -16.52 -3.15 -2.70
N ILE A 71 -17.63 -2.57 -2.24
CA ILE A 71 -17.66 -1.64 -1.11
C ILE A 71 -17.35 -2.35 0.21
N GLN A 72 -17.79 -3.61 0.38
CA GLN A 72 -17.45 -4.42 1.54
C GLN A 72 -15.96 -4.79 1.55
N SER A 73 -15.43 -5.26 0.44
CA SER A 73 -14.01 -5.59 0.26
C SER A 73 -13.12 -4.37 0.48
N ALA A 74 -13.51 -3.19 0.00
CA ALA A 74 -12.76 -1.95 0.22
C ALA A 74 -12.84 -1.40 1.67
N ARG A 75 -13.72 -1.96 2.50
CA ARG A 75 -13.76 -1.64 3.95
C ARG A 75 -12.90 -2.61 4.76
N THR A 76 -12.81 -3.87 4.33
CA THR A 76 -11.93 -4.88 4.94
C THR A 76 -10.48 -4.69 4.51
N LEU A 77 -10.25 -4.34 3.25
CA LEU A 77 -9.01 -3.72 2.78
C LEU A 77 -9.10 -2.23 3.09
N LYS A 78 -8.94 -1.88 4.36
CA LYS A 78 -8.66 -0.50 4.76
C LYS A 78 -7.56 0.02 3.81
N PRO A 79 -7.76 1.13 3.09
CA PRO A 79 -6.71 1.66 2.24
C PRO A 79 -5.56 2.01 3.18
N SER A 80 -4.47 1.26 3.10
CA SER A 80 -3.17 1.74 3.56
C SER A 80 -2.91 2.97 2.71
N SER A 81 -3.27 4.12 3.27
CA SER A 81 -2.81 5.42 2.81
C SER A 81 -1.32 5.53 3.12
N GLN A 82 -0.53 4.71 2.43
CA GLN A 82 0.90 4.79 2.26
C GLN A 82 1.21 3.73 1.22
N ASP A 83 1.89 4.10 0.14
CA ASP A 83 2.56 3.14 -0.71
C ASP A 83 3.19 2.07 0.19
N GLU A 84 2.77 0.80 0.09
CA GLU A 84 3.43 -0.33 0.75
C GLU A 84 4.76 -0.56 0.03
N THR A 85 5.61 0.48 -0.02
CA THR A 85 7.02 0.33 -0.33
C THR A 85 7.56 -0.59 0.75
N PRO A 86 8.13 -1.75 0.38
CA PRO A 86 8.63 -2.69 1.37
C PRO A 86 9.57 -1.97 2.33
N GLU A 87 9.28 -2.07 3.63
CA GLU A 87 10.08 -1.43 4.66
C GLU A 87 11.45 -2.11 4.72
N VAL A 88 12.50 -1.34 4.50
CA VAL A 88 13.89 -1.84 4.56
C VAL A 88 14.40 -1.73 5.99
N ASP A 89 14.69 -2.87 6.62
CA ASP A 89 15.16 -2.93 8.01
C ASP A 89 16.67 -3.24 8.11
N PHE A 90 17.46 -2.22 8.45
CA PHE A 90 18.91 -2.36 8.63
C PHE A 90 19.28 -3.04 9.95
N SER A 91 18.35 -3.18 10.90
CA SER A 91 18.62 -3.81 12.20
C SER A 91 18.90 -5.32 12.06
N GLN A 92 18.39 -5.93 10.98
CA GLN A 92 18.63 -7.34 10.63
C GLN A 92 20.05 -7.59 10.09
N LEU A 93 20.71 -6.55 9.56
CA LEU A 93 22.07 -6.68 9.03
C LEU A 93 23.08 -6.95 10.16
N GLN A 94 24.14 -7.66 9.81
CA GLN A 94 25.26 -7.89 10.73
C GLN A 94 26.06 -6.60 10.97
N MET A 95 26.68 -6.47 12.14
CA MET A 95 27.43 -5.27 12.54
C MET A 95 28.62 -4.96 11.59
N ASN A 96 29.30 -5.98 11.08
CA ASN A 96 30.36 -5.84 10.06
C ASN A 96 29.84 -5.16 8.78
N THR A 97 28.62 -5.51 8.34
CA THR A 97 27.96 -4.97 7.15
C THR A 97 27.60 -3.51 7.36
N LEU A 98 27.03 -3.17 8.53
CA LEU A 98 26.74 -1.77 8.90
C LEU A 98 28.03 -0.93 8.94
N ARG A 99 29.12 -1.46 9.52
CA ARG A 99 30.44 -0.78 9.53
C ARG A 99 31.02 -0.62 8.12
N ARG A 100 30.87 -1.62 7.26
CA ARG A 100 31.33 -1.59 5.86
C ARG A 100 30.57 -0.51 5.07
N TYR A 101 29.25 -0.46 5.21
CA TYR A 101 28.40 0.56 4.62
C TYR A 101 28.81 1.97 5.09
N LYS A 102 28.94 2.17 6.41
CA LYS A 102 29.37 3.45 6.99
C LYS A 102 30.71 3.92 6.39
N ARG A 103 31.70 3.01 6.28
CA ARG A 103 33.02 3.33 5.74
C ARG A 103 32.96 3.67 4.24
N HIS A 104 32.16 2.94 3.47
CA HIS A 104 32.04 3.13 2.02
C HIS A 104 31.45 4.51 1.69
N PHE A 105 30.33 4.86 2.33
CA PHE A 105 29.65 6.14 2.13
C PHE A 105 30.19 7.27 3.02
N LYS A 106 31.20 6.98 3.84
CA LYS A 106 31.81 7.94 4.80
C LYS A 106 30.77 8.65 5.68
N VAL A 107 29.73 7.92 6.10
CA VAL A 107 28.63 8.48 6.90
C VAL A 107 29.15 8.89 8.28
N ALA A 108 29.01 10.18 8.61
CA ALA A 108 29.39 10.70 9.91
C ALA A 108 28.41 10.19 10.98
N THR A 109 28.92 9.53 12.03
CA THR A 109 28.11 9.11 13.18
C THR A 109 28.89 9.32 14.47
N LYS A 110 28.18 9.43 15.60
CA LYS A 110 28.80 9.60 16.92
C LYS A 110 29.71 8.40 17.28
N PRO A 111 30.81 8.60 18.04
CA PRO A 111 31.82 7.56 18.31
C PRO A 111 31.32 6.37 19.13
N SER A 112 30.22 6.52 19.87
CA SER A 112 29.62 5.46 20.68
C SER A 112 28.13 5.36 20.35
N MET A 113 27.79 4.46 19.43
CA MET A 113 26.40 4.16 19.06
C MET A 113 26.21 2.65 19.08
N ASN A 114 25.07 2.21 19.62
CA ASN A 114 24.69 0.80 19.63
C ASN A 114 24.20 0.33 18.23
N LYS A 115 23.92 -0.96 18.06
CA LYS A 115 23.50 -1.52 16.77
C LYS A 115 22.25 -0.85 16.20
N ALA A 116 21.23 -0.67 17.03
CA ALA A 116 19.96 -0.08 16.61
C ALA A 116 20.15 1.36 16.12
N GLN A 117 20.86 2.17 16.91
CA GLN A 117 21.19 3.55 16.56
C GLN A 117 22.01 3.65 15.27
N MET A 118 22.97 2.74 15.06
CA MET A 118 23.74 2.70 13.82
C MET A 118 22.87 2.31 12.63
N ALA A 119 22.01 1.29 12.77
CA ALA A 119 21.09 0.86 11.73
C ALA A 119 20.16 2.00 11.29
N GLU A 120 19.55 2.70 12.25
CA GLU A 120 18.65 3.83 12.00
C GLU A 120 19.37 4.97 11.27
N ALA A 121 20.56 5.38 11.75
CA ALA A 121 21.35 6.43 11.11
C ALA A 121 21.73 6.07 9.65
N LEU A 122 22.10 4.82 9.40
CA LEU A 122 22.46 4.36 8.06
C LEU A 122 21.25 4.19 7.15
N LEU A 123 20.09 3.80 7.68
CA LEU A 123 18.82 3.74 6.95
C LEU A 123 18.38 5.15 6.52
N ASN A 124 18.52 6.14 7.39
CA ASN A 124 18.22 7.53 7.05
C ASN A 124 19.14 8.05 5.95
N HIS A 125 20.43 7.72 5.99
CA HIS A 125 21.36 8.02 4.89
C HIS A 125 20.96 7.27 3.61
N PHE A 126 20.60 5.99 3.70
CA PHE A 126 20.22 5.17 2.54
C PHE A 126 19.08 5.80 1.73
N LYS A 127 18.08 6.37 2.41
CA LYS A 127 16.96 7.10 1.79
C LYS A 127 17.38 8.35 1.00
N THR A 128 18.57 8.89 1.26
CA THR A 128 19.10 10.07 0.54
C THR A 128 19.95 9.72 -0.68
N ILE A 129 20.28 8.44 -0.89
CA ILE A 129 21.10 8.00 -2.02
C ILE A 129 20.26 8.07 -3.29
N SER A 130 20.73 8.84 -4.27
CA SER A 130 20.19 8.81 -5.63
C SER A 130 20.73 7.61 -6.39
N VAL A 131 19.87 6.97 -7.19
CA VAL A 131 20.22 5.78 -7.96
C VAL A 131 20.10 6.07 -9.45
N ASN A 132 21.19 5.89 -10.19
CA ASN A 132 21.13 5.80 -11.65
C ASN A 132 20.79 4.35 -12.02
N GLU A 133 19.54 4.15 -12.48
CA GLU A 133 18.98 2.84 -12.76
C GLU A 133 19.84 2.02 -13.74
N LYS A 134 20.30 2.65 -14.83
CA LYS A 134 21.09 1.98 -15.86
C LYS A 134 22.40 1.43 -15.30
N GLU A 135 23.10 2.23 -14.50
CA GLU A 135 24.37 1.82 -13.90
C GLU A 135 24.16 0.76 -12.82
N ALA A 136 23.17 0.96 -11.94
CA ALA A 136 22.87 0.02 -10.86
C ALA A 136 22.56 -1.38 -11.39
N LEU A 137 21.69 -1.48 -12.41
CA LEU A 137 21.36 -2.74 -13.06
C LEU A 137 22.58 -3.36 -13.76
N THR A 138 23.36 -2.55 -14.48
CA THR A 138 24.56 -3.03 -15.18
C THR A 138 25.57 -3.61 -14.21
N PHE A 139 25.89 -2.88 -13.13
CA PHE A 139 26.83 -3.35 -12.10
C PHE A 139 26.31 -4.58 -11.37
N PHE A 140 25.02 -4.63 -11.04
CA PHE A 140 24.40 -5.79 -10.39
C PHE A 140 24.52 -7.05 -11.25
N ILE A 141 24.10 -6.97 -12.52
CA ILE A 141 24.15 -8.11 -13.46
C ILE A 141 25.60 -8.55 -13.67
N TYR A 142 26.52 -7.61 -13.91
CA TYR A 142 27.93 -7.92 -14.10
C TYR A 142 28.52 -8.64 -12.87
N THR A 143 28.29 -8.10 -11.68
CA THR A 143 28.82 -8.65 -10.42
C THR A 143 28.34 -10.09 -10.19
N ILE A 144 27.06 -10.37 -10.44
CA ILE A 144 26.49 -11.73 -10.33
C ILE A 144 27.14 -12.65 -11.37
N LYS A 145 27.17 -12.24 -12.65
CA LYS A 145 27.71 -13.07 -13.73
C LYS A 145 29.19 -13.40 -13.56
N THR A 146 29.96 -12.51 -12.93
CA THR A 146 31.39 -12.73 -12.66
C THR A 146 31.66 -13.34 -11.29
N ASN A 147 30.64 -13.71 -10.50
CA ASN A 147 30.77 -14.13 -9.10
C ASN A 147 31.62 -13.15 -8.26
N GLY A 148 31.47 -11.86 -8.54
CA GLY A 148 32.38 -10.80 -8.12
C GLY A 148 32.18 -10.29 -6.70
N ASN A 149 31.86 -11.15 -5.72
CA ASN A 149 31.70 -10.71 -4.33
C ASN A 149 33.06 -10.43 -3.66
N LYS A 150 33.77 -9.41 -4.15
CA LYS A 150 35.14 -9.03 -3.74
C LYS A 150 35.21 -8.11 -2.51
N LEU A 151 34.09 -7.87 -1.82
CA LEU A 151 34.07 -6.94 -0.67
C LEU A 151 34.64 -7.53 0.63
N ASP A 152 34.93 -8.84 0.69
CA ASP A 152 35.56 -9.48 1.85
C ASP A 152 37.07 -9.76 1.70
N GLN A 153 37.66 -9.63 0.50
CA GLN A 153 39.06 -10.05 0.28
C GLN A 153 40.11 -9.00 0.64
N LYS A 154 39.73 -7.79 1.10
CA LYS A 154 40.69 -6.75 1.48
C LYS A 154 40.61 -6.41 2.96
N ASN A 155 40.84 -7.42 3.81
CA ASN A 155 41.41 -7.18 5.13
C ASN A 155 42.92 -7.42 4.99
N GLY A 156 43.68 -6.34 4.91
CA GLY A 156 45.10 -6.37 4.56
C GLY A 156 45.92 -7.23 5.51
N ASN A 157 46.59 -8.24 4.96
CA ASN A 157 47.86 -8.73 5.48
C ASN A 157 48.87 -7.58 5.45
N ASN A 158 49.01 -6.87 6.57
CA ASN A 158 50.19 -6.07 6.88
C ASN A 158 50.71 -6.56 8.23
N ASN A 159 51.40 -7.69 8.22
CA ASN A 159 52.42 -8.00 9.21
C ASN A 159 53.37 -9.02 8.58
N SER A 160 54.31 -8.49 7.80
CA SER A 160 55.51 -9.20 7.40
C SER A 160 56.71 -8.36 7.87
N ASP A 161 57.52 -9.03 8.68
CA ASP A 161 58.98 -8.87 8.79
C ASP A 161 59.54 -7.71 9.64
N THR A 162 59.69 -7.99 10.93
CA THR A 162 60.90 -7.58 11.68
C THR A 162 61.86 -8.77 11.73
N PRO A 163 63.02 -8.73 11.04
CA PRO A 163 64.08 -9.70 11.28
C PRO A 163 64.84 -9.34 12.56
N SER A 164 65.40 -10.40 13.15
CA SER A 164 66.11 -10.52 14.43
C SER A 164 67.15 -9.46 14.74
#